data_AF-A0A972XEB6-F1
#
_entry.id   AF-A0A972XEB6-F1
#
_cell.length_a   1.000
_cell.length_b   1.000
_cell.length_c   1.000
_cell.angle_alpha   90.00
_cell.angle_beta   90.00
_cell.angle_gamma   90.00
#
_symmetry.space_group_name_H-M   'P 1'
#
loop_
_entity.id
_entity.type
_entity.pdbx_description
1 polymer ?
#
loop_
_entity_poly.entity_id
_entity_poly.type
_entity_poly.pdbx_seq_one_letter_code
_entity_poly.pdbx_strand_id
1 'polypeptide(L)' 'AIPLAIAFIDASGKIINIAEMKAFSESSHCPLRANPYALEMNRGWFSKRKLGPGSFVEGLPRP' A
#
# COMPACT_ATOMS: atom_id res chain seq x y z
N ALA A 1 19.82 1.65 -4.62
CA ALA A 1 18.42 2.13 -4.63
C ALA A 1 17.51 1.00 -4.20
N ILE A 2 16.43 1.30 -3.46
CA ILE A 2 15.53 0.27 -2.92
C ILE A 2 14.20 0.36 -3.68
N PRO A 3 13.79 -0.68 -4.42
CA PRO A 3 12.45 -0.73 -4.99
C PRO A 3 11.44 -1.01 -3.88
N LEU A 4 10.29 -0.34 -3.94
CA LEU A 4 9.26 -0.37 -2.91
C LEU A 4 7.94 -0.88 -3.50
N ALA A 5 6.97 -1.10 -2.62
CA ALA A 5 5.57 -1.30 -2.93
C ALA A 5 4.76 -0.40 -1.99
N ILE A 6 3.66 0.16 -2.48
CA ILE A 6 2.74 0.99 -1.70
C ILE A 6 1.38 0.30 -1.60
N ALA A 7 0.86 0.15 -0.38
CA ALA A 7 -0.53 -0.26 -0.13
C ALA A 7 -1.36 0.98 0.21
N PHE A 8 -2.45 1.21 -0.52
CA PHE A 8 -3.44 2.23 -0.19
C PHE A 8 -4.50 1.61 0.73
N ILE A 9 -4.86 2.31 1.80
CA ILE A 9 -5.67 1.77 2.89
C ILE A 9 -6.83 2.73 3.20
N ASP A 10 -8.06 2.22 3.14
CA ASP A 10 -9.26 3.03 3.43
C ASP A 10 -9.43 3.31 4.94
N ALA A 11 -10.42 4.14 5.28
CA ALA A 11 -10.67 4.54 6.67
C ALA A 11 -11.02 3.38 7.62
N SER A 12 -11.43 2.22 7.10
CA SER A 12 -11.68 1.01 7.89
C SER A 12 -10.40 0.19 8.15
N GLY A 13 -9.26 0.61 7.60
CA GLY A 13 -8.02 -0.14 7.64
C GLY A 13 -7.90 -1.20 6.56
N LYS A 14 -8.83 -1.26 5.60
CA LYS A 14 -8.79 -2.25 4.51
C LYS A 14 -7.87 -1.79 3.38
N ILE A 15 -6.94 -2.66 2.96
CA ILE A 15 -6.12 -2.44 1.77
C ILE A 15 -7.04 -2.45 0.54
N ILE A 16 -7.00 -1.36 -0.22
CA ILE A 16 -7.82 -1.18 -1.43
C ILE A 16 -7.08 -1.57 -2.71
N ASN A 17 -5.79 -1.25 -2.81
CA ASN A 17 -4.89 -1.71 -3.86
C ASN A 17 -3.43 -1.60 -3.41
N ILE A 18 -2.57 -2.36 -4.10
CA ILE A 18 -1.12 -2.32 -3.94
C ILE A 18 -0.50 -2.02 -5.30
N ALA A 19 0.53 -1.18 -5.32
CA ALA A 19 1.32 -0.92 -6.52
C ALA A 19 2.81 -1.18 -6.25
N GLU A 20 3.46 -1.88 -7.19
CA GLU A 20 4.91 -2.06 -7.17
C GLU A 20 5.61 -0.86 -7.79
N MET A 21 6.62 -0.34 -7.11
CA MET A 21 7.34 0.89 -7.47
C MET A 21 8.77 0.55 -7.91
N LYS A 22 9.17 1.10 -9.06
CA LYS A 22 10.56 1.03 -9.52
C LYS A 22 11.36 2.18 -8.90
N ALA A 23 12.59 1.89 -8.46
CA ALA A 23 13.47 2.93 -7.94
C ALA A 23 13.71 4.03 -8.99
N PHE A 24 13.66 5.29 -8.56
CA PHE A 24 13.82 6.48 -9.40
C PHE A 24 12.75 6.68 -10.48
N SER A 25 11.66 5.92 -10.47
CA SER A 25 10.51 6.18 -11.34
C SER A 25 9.73 7.38 -10.85
N GLU A 26 9.31 8.25 -11.75
CA GLU A 26 8.38 9.37 -11.48
C GLU A 26 6.93 9.01 -11.81
N SER A 27 6.66 7.73 -12.12
CA SER A 27 5.32 7.25 -12.40
C SER A 27 4.40 7.41 -11.20
N SER A 28 3.30 8.15 -11.37
CA SER A 28 2.25 8.25 -10.35
C SER A 28 1.56 6.91 -10.12
N HIS A 29 1.33 6.57 -8.85
CA HIS A 29 0.55 5.42 -8.42
C HIS A 29 -0.71 5.92 -7.72
N CYS A 30 -1.88 5.65 -8.32
CA CYS A 30 -3.15 6.16 -7.81
C CYS A 30 -3.88 5.11 -6.95
N PRO A 31 -4.56 5.54 -5.87
CA PRO A 31 -5.50 4.69 -5.16
C PRO A 31 -6.76 4.45 -6.00
N LEU A 32 -7.41 3.30 -5.81
CA LEU A 32 -8.66 2.98 -6.51
C LEU A 32 -9.88 3.79 -6.01
N ARG A 33 -9.79 4.38 -4.82
CA ARG A 33 -10.83 5.18 -4.16
C ARG A 33 -10.24 6.00 -3.02
N ALA A 34 -11.00 6.93 -2.46
CA ALA A 34 -10.55 7.76 -1.34
C ALA A 34 -9.99 6.92 -0.19
N ASN A 35 -8.77 7.24 0.24
CA ASN A 35 -8.02 6.53 1.26
C ASN A 35 -7.27 7.56 2.14
N PRO A 36 -7.39 7.48 3.48
CA PRO A 36 -6.64 8.35 4.39
C PRO A 36 -5.21 7.89 4.63
N TYR A 37 -4.87 6.62 4.32
CA TYR A 37 -3.57 6.05 4.65
C TYR A 37 -2.90 5.38 3.44
N ALA A 38 -1.57 5.36 3.49
CA ALA A 38 -0.72 4.56 2.62
C ALA A 38 0.43 3.94 3.44
N LEU A 39 0.84 2.73 3.08
CA LEU A 39 1.93 2.00 3.73
C LEU A 39 2.96 1.56 2.67
N GLU A 40 4.18 2.09 2.74
CA GLU A 40 5.28 1.73 1.86
C GLU A 40 6.18 0.66 2.49
N MET A 41 6.41 -0.42 1.76
CA MET A 41 7.27 -1.54 2.17
C MET A 41 8.21 -1.92 1.04
N ASN A 42 9.25 -2.70 1.31
CA ASN A 42 10.14 -3.21 0.25
C ASN A 42 9.34 -3.97 -0.82
N ARG A 43 9.72 -3.85 -2.09
CA ARG A 43 9.08 -4.56 -3.21
C ARG A 43 8.87 -6.05 -2.91
N GLY A 44 7.65 -6.54 -3.17
CA GLY A 44 7.26 -7.93 -2.91
C GLY A 44 7.05 -8.28 -1.43
N TRP A 45 7.14 -7.34 -0.48
CA TRP A 45 6.88 -7.61 0.94
C TRP A 45 5.43 -8.07 1.17
N PHE A 46 4.45 -7.42 0.53
CA PHE A 46 3.03 -7.79 0.65
C PHE A 46 2.75 -9.19 0.09
N SER A 47 3.22 -9.49 -1.13
CA SER A 47 3.00 -10.79 -1.77
C SER A 47 3.68 -11.94 -1.02
N LYS A 48 4.89 -11.74 -0.50
CA LYS A 48 5.58 -12.72 0.37
C LYS A 48 4.79 -13.05 1.64
N ARG A 49 4.01 -12.09 2.15
CA ARG A 49 3.13 -12.26 3.31
C ARG A 49 1.70 -12.63 2.94
N LYS A 50 1.42 -12.84 1.66
CA LYS A 50 0.07 -13.12 1.13
C LYS A 50 -0.95 -12.02 1.47
N LEU A 51 -0.48 -10.78 1.54
CA LEU A 51 -1.31 -9.59 1.75
C LEU A 51 -1.69 -8.98 0.40
N GLY A 52 -2.95 -8.57 0.27
CA GLY A 52 -3.53 -8.05 -0.96
C GLY A 52 -4.74 -7.15 -0.71
N PRO A 53 -5.40 -6.69 -1.78
CA PRO A 53 -6.70 -6.03 -1.66
C PRO A 53 -7.65 -6.88 -0.82
N GLY A 54 -8.26 -6.28 0.19
CA GLY A 54 -9.13 -6.97 1.14
C GLY A 54 -8.48 -7.34 2.48
N SER A 55 -7.15 -7.36 2.58
CA SER A 55 -6.46 -7.50 3.87
C SER A 55 -6.68 -6.27 4.76
N PHE A 56 -6.65 -6.45 6.07
CA PHE A 56 -6.80 -5.37 7.05
C PHE A 56 -5.46 -5.02 7.71
N VAL A 57 -5.28 -3.72 7.96
CA VAL A 57 -4.16 -3.16 8.72
C VAL A 57 -4.71 -2.60 10.01
N GLU A 58 -4.21 -3.14 11.13
CA GLU A 58 -4.56 -2.70 12.47
C GLU A 58 -3.54 -1.71 13.01
N GLY A 59 -3.87 -1.03 14.12
CA GLY A 59 -2.96 -0.07 14.77
C GLY A 59 -2.76 1.24 13.99
N LEU A 60 -3.64 1.53 13.02
CA LEU A 60 -3.64 2.80 12.30
C LEU A 60 -3.98 3.96 13.25
N PRO A 61 -3.47 5.17 12.98
CA PRO A 61 -3.88 6.37 13.71
C PRO A 61 -5.40 6.47 13.75
N ARG A 62 -5.94 6.82 14.92
CA ARG A 62 -7.36 7.17 15.04
C ARG A 62 -7.49 8.68 14.83
N PRO A 63 -8.60 9.15 14.22
CA PRO A 63 -8.92 10.58 14.19
C PRO A 63 -8.93 11.18 15.59
#